data_AF-A0A9P8W1C6-F1
#
_entry.id   AF-A0A9P8W1C6-F1
#
_cell.length_a   1.000
_cell.length_b   1.000
_cell.length_c   1.000
_cell.angle_alpha   90.00
_cell.angle_beta   90.00
_cell.angle_gamma   90.00
#
_symmetry.space_group_name_H-M   'P 1'
#
loop_
_entity.id
_entity.type
_entity.pdbx_description
1 polymer ?
#
loop_
_entity_poly.entity_id
_entity_poly.type
_entity_poly.pdbx_seq_one_letter_code
_entity_poly.pdbx_strand_id
1 'polypeptide(L)'
;MFIPGSHKGDDSRVPQLDEICFAEMEPGSALVFLASCYYGGGHNSVPDEVRKIHGLFFVRGTLRTEENQFLAVPRSKILTMSDKMLSLLGYKKLTTVLGIVENEDPALNLPAVLMMANA
;
A
#
# COMPACT_ATOMS: atom_id res chain seq x y z
N MET A 1 -1.20 17.92 -4.61
CA MET A 1 -0.14 18.45 -5.48
C MET A 1 0.60 17.26 -6.07
N PHE A 2 0.87 17.30 -7.35
CA PHE A 2 1.57 16.25 -8.10
C PHE A 2 2.35 16.91 -9.24
N ILE A 3 3.53 16.38 -9.57
CA ILE A 3 4.28 16.83 -10.75
C ILE A 3 4.38 15.67 -11.74
N PRO A 4 3.62 15.70 -12.86
CA PRO A 4 3.64 14.63 -13.86
C PRO A 4 5.03 14.43 -14.46
N GLY A 5 5.44 13.17 -14.62
CA GLY A 5 6.73 12.83 -15.24
C GLY A 5 7.96 13.05 -14.36
N SER A 6 7.80 13.58 -13.15
CA SER A 6 8.93 13.94 -12.29
C SER A 6 9.76 12.75 -11.77
N HIS A 7 9.22 11.53 -11.82
CA HIS A 7 9.94 10.27 -11.59
C HIS A 7 11.07 9.98 -12.60
N LYS A 8 11.18 10.77 -13.68
CA LYS A 8 12.24 10.64 -14.70
C LYS A 8 13.48 11.49 -14.39
N GLY A 9 13.38 12.40 -13.41
CA GLY A 9 14.50 13.23 -12.98
C GLY A 9 15.48 12.45 -12.10
N ASP A 10 16.68 12.99 -11.96
CA ASP A 10 17.64 12.52 -10.96
C ASP A 10 17.37 13.16 -9.58
N ASP A 11 18.14 12.74 -8.57
CA ASP A 11 18.01 13.19 -7.19
C ASP A 11 18.40 14.67 -6.98
N SER A 12 19.05 15.30 -7.96
CA SER A 12 19.47 16.71 -7.90
C SER A 12 18.41 17.68 -8.43
N ARG A 13 17.38 17.17 -9.13
CA ARG A 13 16.33 17.98 -9.71
C ARG A 13 15.49 18.66 -8.64
N VAL A 14 15.46 20.00 -8.67
CA VAL A 14 14.58 20.81 -7.81
C VAL A 14 13.29 21.16 -8.56
N PRO A 15 12.10 20.76 -8.07
CA PRO A 15 10.83 21.07 -8.72
C PRO A 15 10.48 22.56 -8.65
N GLN A 16 9.85 23.08 -9.71
CA GLN A 16 9.31 24.43 -9.77
C GLN A 16 7.80 24.44 -9.48
N LEU A 17 7.29 25.57 -8.99
CA LEU A 17 5.89 25.69 -8.57
C LEU A 17 4.90 25.61 -9.74
N ASP A 18 5.31 26.06 -10.93
CA ASP A 18 4.50 26.03 -12.15
C ASP A 18 4.37 24.63 -12.77
N GLU A 19 5.19 23.68 -12.33
CA GLU A 19 5.08 22.26 -12.72
C GLU A 19 4.02 21.50 -11.89
N ILE A 20 3.51 22.12 -10.82
CA ILE A 20 2.55 21.48 -9.91
C ILE A 20 1.17 21.43 -10.58
N CYS A 21 0.60 20.23 -10.64
CA CYS A 21 -0.82 20.03 -10.91
C CYS A 21 -1.58 19.53 -9.67
N PHE A 22 -2.90 19.70 -9.72
CA PHE A 22 -3.82 19.25 -8.68
C PHE A 22 -4.67 18.10 -9.23
N ALA A 23 -4.72 17.00 -8.50
CA ALA A 23 -5.59 15.88 -8.81
C ALA A 23 -7.01 16.19 -8.31
N GLU A 24 -7.77 16.93 -9.11
CA GLU A 24 -9.20 17.17 -8.90
C GLU A 24 -9.98 15.91 -9.30
N MET A 25 -10.81 15.42 -8.38
CA MET A 25 -11.40 14.09 -8.47
C MET A 25 -12.77 14.06 -7.80
N GLU A 26 -13.71 13.34 -8.40
CA GLU A 26 -14.99 13.01 -7.78
C GLU A 26 -14.87 11.72 -6.93
N PRO A 27 -15.76 11.49 -5.96
CA PRO A 27 -15.81 10.23 -5.22
C PRO A 27 -15.86 9.01 -6.16
N GLY A 28 -14.94 8.08 -5.98
CA GLY A 28 -14.78 6.89 -6.83
C GLY A 28 -13.67 7.01 -7.89
N SER A 29 -13.16 8.22 -8.15
CA SER A 29 -11.92 8.40 -8.90
C SER A 29 -10.69 8.04 -8.05
N ALA A 30 -9.59 7.68 -8.72
CA ALA A 30 -8.32 7.39 -8.07
C ALA A 30 -7.15 7.95 -8.88
N LEU A 31 -6.16 8.51 -8.17
CA LEU A 31 -4.85 8.83 -8.73
C LEU A 31 -3.91 7.65 -8.47
N VAL A 32 -3.41 7.05 -9.56
CA VAL A 32 -2.36 6.01 -9.49
C VAL A 32 -1.05 6.59 -10.00
N PHE A 33 0.00 6.52 -9.20
CA PHE A 33 1.29 7.10 -9.52
C PHE A 33 2.45 6.31 -8.89
N LEU A 34 3.66 6.50 -9.44
CA LEU A 34 4.88 5.92 -8.86
C LEU A 34 5.34 6.77 -7.68
N ALA A 35 5.76 6.11 -6.59
CA ALA A 35 6.25 6.78 -5.38
C ALA A 35 7.50 7.65 -5.61
N SER A 36 8.19 7.49 -6.75
CA SER A 36 9.31 8.33 -7.19
C SER A 36 8.90 9.66 -7.83
N CYS A 37 7.61 9.90 -8.08
CA CYS A 37 7.14 11.23 -8.46
C CYS A 37 7.26 12.18 -7.26
N TYR A 38 7.37 13.48 -7.53
CA TYR A 38 7.11 14.51 -6.52
C TYR A 38 5.59 14.66 -6.34
N TYR A 39 5.14 14.58 -5.08
CA TYR A 39 3.74 14.75 -4.70
C TYR A 39 3.63 15.26 -3.26
N GLY A 40 2.45 15.75 -2.91
CA GLY A 40 2.17 16.19 -1.55
C GLY A 40 0.70 16.58 -1.35
N GLY A 41 0.27 16.64 -0.09
CA GLY A 41 -1.03 17.17 0.27
C GLY A 41 -1.12 18.65 -0.12
N GLY A 42 -2.12 19.04 -0.92
CA GLY A 42 -2.37 20.46 -1.20
C GLY A 42 -3.01 21.17 -0.01
N HIS A 43 -2.84 22.48 0.09
CA HIS A 43 -3.55 23.29 1.09
C HIS A 43 -5.07 23.12 0.94
N ASN A 44 -5.78 22.95 2.05
CA ASN A 44 -7.24 22.97 2.07
C ASN A 44 -7.69 24.39 2.41
N SER A 45 -8.14 25.14 1.41
CA SER A 45 -8.50 26.55 1.55
C SER A 45 -9.97 26.79 1.90
N VAL A 46 -10.80 25.74 1.95
CA VAL A 46 -12.23 25.87 2.24
C VAL A 46 -12.43 25.90 3.76
N PRO A 47 -13.00 26.99 4.32
CA PRO A 47 -13.28 27.09 5.76
C PRO A 47 -14.22 25.98 6.22
N ASP A 48 -13.98 25.47 7.44
CA ASP A 48 -14.83 24.48 8.13
C ASP A 48 -15.05 23.15 7.40
N GLU A 49 -14.24 22.84 6.37
CA GLU A 49 -14.34 21.62 5.56
C GLU A 49 -13.15 20.66 5.75
N VAL A 50 -13.42 19.35 5.68
CA VAL A 50 -12.40 18.29 5.80
C VAL A 50 -12.26 17.50 4.50
N ARG A 51 -11.12 17.65 3.83
CA ARG A 51 -10.77 16.82 2.66
C ARG A 51 -10.26 15.44 3.11
N LYS A 52 -11.11 14.42 2.99
CA LYS A 52 -10.77 13.01 3.26
C LYS A 52 -10.11 12.35 2.06
N ILE A 53 -9.06 11.57 2.30
CA ILE A 53 -8.31 10.80 1.28
C ILE A 53 -8.01 9.42 1.86
N HIS A 54 -8.13 8.38 1.03
CA HIS A 54 -7.64 7.05 1.34
C HIS A 54 -6.39 6.77 0.52
N GLY A 55 -5.27 6.52 1.20
CA GLY A 55 -4.00 6.14 0.58
C GLY A 55 -3.81 4.62 0.62
N LEU A 56 -3.45 4.03 -0.51
CA LEU A 56 -3.03 2.63 -0.60
C LEU A 56 -1.63 2.60 -1.19
N PHE A 57 -0.67 2.12 -0.41
CA PHE A 57 0.74 2.05 -0.81
C PHE A 57 1.15 0.60 -1.02
N PHE A 58 1.67 0.31 -2.20
CA PHE A 58 2.13 -1.01 -2.58
C PHE A 58 3.65 -1.00 -2.75
N VAL A 59 4.30 -2.00 -2.17
CA VAL A 59 5.74 -2.23 -2.30
C VAL A 59 5.99 -3.60 -2.90
N ARG A 60 7.21 -3.84 -3.40
CA ARG A 60 7.62 -5.18 -3.81
C ARG A 60 7.52 -6.12 -2.61
N GLY A 61 7.08 -7.37 -2.81
CA GLY A 61 6.92 -8.30 -1.69
C GLY A 61 8.21 -8.62 -0.92
N THR A 62 9.37 -8.35 -1.51
CA THR A 62 10.68 -8.46 -0.83
C THR A 62 10.95 -7.33 0.16
N LEU A 63 10.07 -6.32 0.22
CA LEU A 63 10.14 -5.19 1.13
C LEU A 63 9.07 -5.33 2.22
N ARG A 64 9.39 -4.81 3.40
CA ARG A 64 8.46 -4.80 4.54
C ARG A 64 7.39 -3.72 4.34
N THR A 65 6.15 -4.02 4.70
CA THR A 65 5.05 -3.05 4.73
C THR A 65 5.21 -2.06 5.88
N GLU A 66 4.74 -0.83 5.69
CA GLU A 66 4.74 0.19 6.75
C GLU A 66 3.81 -0.18 7.91
N GLU A 67 2.56 -0.52 7.58
CA GLU A 67 1.61 -1.07 8.55
C GLU A 67 1.79 -2.59 8.69
N ASN A 68 1.75 -3.08 9.93
CA ASN A 68 1.87 -4.50 10.22
C ASN A 68 0.51 -5.20 10.05
N GLN A 69 0.23 -5.65 8.82
CA GLN A 69 -1.04 -6.30 8.46
C GLN A 69 -1.29 -7.60 9.23
N PHE A 70 -0.24 -8.31 9.67
CA PHE A 70 -0.36 -9.54 10.44
C PHE A 70 -0.97 -9.32 11.84
N LEU A 71 -0.82 -8.11 12.38
CA LEU A 71 -1.34 -7.73 13.70
C LEU A 71 -2.57 -6.82 13.60
N ALA A 72 -2.64 -5.98 12.56
CA ALA A 72 -3.72 -5.01 12.38
C ALA A 72 -5.03 -5.67 11.96
N VAL A 73 -4.98 -6.75 11.17
CA VAL A 73 -6.17 -7.42 10.65
C VAL A 73 -6.58 -8.58 11.57
N PRO A 74 -7.81 -8.60 12.11
CA PRO A 74 -8.28 -9.71 12.92
C PRO A 74 -8.25 -11.04 12.14
N ARG A 75 -7.81 -12.11 12.80
CA ARG A 75 -7.76 -13.45 12.19
C ARG A 75 -9.13 -13.94 11.69
N SER A 76 -10.21 -13.57 12.36
CA SER A 76 -11.57 -13.88 11.90
C SER A 76 -11.92 -13.23 10.56
N LYS A 77 -11.25 -12.13 10.20
CA LYS A 77 -11.39 -11.47 8.90
C LYS A 77 -10.44 -12.03 7.86
N ILE A 78 -9.18 -12.29 8.22
CA ILE A 78 -8.20 -12.78 7.24
C ILE A 78 -8.62 -14.11 6.61
N LEU A 79 -9.24 -14.99 7.42
CA LEU A 79 -9.71 -16.30 6.98
C LEU A 79 -10.86 -16.24 5.95
N THR A 80 -11.53 -15.09 5.82
CA THR A 80 -12.62 -14.90 4.84
C THR A 80 -12.17 -14.13 3.60
N MET A 81 -10.90 -13.75 3.51
CA MET A 81 -10.39 -12.95 2.40
C MET A 81 -10.07 -13.79 1.17
N SER A 82 -10.12 -13.17 0.00
CA SER A 82 -9.73 -13.81 -1.27
C SER A 82 -8.22 -14.03 -1.33
N ASP A 83 -7.78 -14.97 -2.17
CA ASP A 83 -6.35 -15.23 -2.43
C ASP A 83 -5.58 -13.96 -2.82
N LYS A 84 -6.22 -13.07 -3.60
CA LYS A 84 -5.63 -11.78 -3.97
C LYS A 84 -5.37 -10.91 -2.74
N MET A 85 -6.31 -10.84 -1.80
CA MET A 85 -6.13 -10.05 -0.58
C MET A 85 -5.11 -10.67 0.36
N LEU A 86 -5.08 -11.99 0.50
CA LEU A 86 -4.04 -12.70 1.26
C LEU A 86 -2.65 -12.41 0.69
N SER A 87 -2.51 -12.39 -0.64
CA SER A 87 -1.27 -12.02 -1.32
C SER A 87 -0.87 -10.56 -1.05
N LEU A 88 -1.81 -9.61 -1.19
CA LEU A 88 -1.54 -8.19 -0.94
C LEU A 88 -1.16 -7.89 0.52
N LEU A 89 -1.72 -8.63 1.47
CA LEU A 89 -1.47 -8.46 2.91
C LEU A 89 -0.24 -9.25 3.42
N GLY A 90 0.44 -10.00 2.54
CA GLY A 90 1.67 -10.72 2.90
C GLY A 90 1.46 -12.12 3.50
N TYR A 91 0.25 -12.67 3.44
CA TYR A 91 -0.05 -14.05 3.91
C TYR A 91 0.27 -15.13 2.89
N LYS A 92 0.69 -14.74 1.67
CA LYS A 92 1.12 -15.66 0.63
C LYS A 92 2.60 -15.51 0.41
N LYS A 93 3.32 -16.63 0.28
CA LYS A 93 4.74 -16.57 -0.06
C LYS A 93 4.94 -16.04 -1.48
N LEU A 94 6.10 -15.44 -1.70
CA LEU A 94 6.54 -15.03 -3.04
C LEU A 94 7.16 -16.23 -3.79
N THR A 95 7.63 -15.97 -5.02
CA THR A 95 8.51 -16.91 -5.71
C THR A 95 9.83 -17.12 -4.95
N THR A 96 10.23 -16.15 -4.11
CA THR A 96 11.38 -16.24 -3.18
C THR A 96 11.01 -16.89 -1.85
N VAL A 97 12.00 -17.28 -1.05
CA VAL A 97 11.84 -17.85 0.31
C VAL A 97 11.55 -16.81 1.39
N LEU A 98 10.60 -15.90 1.14
CA LEU A 98 10.16 -14.88 2.10
C LEU A 98 8.70 -15.10 2.49
N GLY A 99 8.38 -14.87 3.76
CA GLY A 99 7.03 -15.03 4.29
C GLY A 99 6.57 -16.49 4.44
N ILE A 100 7.51 -17.44 4.48
CA ILE A 100 7.22 -18.87 4.64
C ILE A 100 6.97 -19.23 6.11
N VAL A 101 6.18 -20.28 6.34
CA VAL A 101 5.99 -20.93 7.65
C VAL A 101 6.22 -22.43 7.44
N GLU A 102 7.08 -23.04 8.26
CA GLU A 102 7.45 -24.47 8.14
C GLU A 102 7.89 -24.86 6.71
N ASN A 103 8.70 -24.01 6.08
CA ASN A 103 9.19 -24.16 4.70
C ASN A 103 8.11 -24.14 3.59
N GLU A 104 6.87 -23.78 3.91
CA GLU A 104 5.76 -23.76 2.96
C GLU A 104 5.08 -22.38 2.85
N ASP A 105 4.21 -22.26 1.85
CA ASP A 105 3.33 -21.10 1.70
C ASP A 105 2.22 -21.14 2.77
N PRO A 106 2.19 -20.20 3.73
CA PRO A 106 1.17 -20.22 4.77
C PRO A 106 -0.25 -20.09 4.22
N ALA A 107 -0.45 -19.54 3.02
CA ALA A 107 -1.76 -19.45 2.39
C ALA A 107 -2.36 -20.82 1.99
N LEU A 108 -1.55 -21.87 1.85
CA LEU A 108 -2.04 -23.22 1.51
C LEU A 108 -2.96 -23.80 2.59
N ASN A 109 -2.66 -23.50 3.86
CA ASN A 109 -3.51 -23.88 4.99
C ASN A 109 -3.41 -22.85 6.12
N LEU A 110 -3.86 -21.62 5.82
CA LEU A 110 -3.81 -20.51 6.76
C LEU A 110 -4.52 -20.81 8.10
N PRO A 111 -5.67 -21.52 8.16
CA PRO A 111 -6.27 -21.90 9.44
C PRO A 111 -5.33 -22.71 10.34
N ALA A 112 -4.65 -23.73 9.80
CA ALA A 112 -3.74 -24.55 10.59
C ALA A 112 -2.54 -23.74 11.08
N VAL A 113 -1.95 -22.90 10.21
CA VAL A 113 -0.85 -21.99 10.58
C VAL A 113 -1.24 -21.08 11.73
N LEU A 114 -2.43 -20.47 11.66
CA LEU A 114 -2.91 -19.57 12.72
C LEU A 114 -3.24 -20.30 14.02
N MET A 115 -3.66 -21.57 13.97
CA MET A 115 -3.83 -22.40 15.17
C MET A 115 -2.47 -22.70 15.83
N MET A 116 -1.46 -23.08 15.05
CA MET A 116 -0.11 -23.35 15.55
C MET A 116 0.51 -22.14 16.24
N ALA A 117 0.28 -20.94 15.72
CA ALA A 117 0.78 -19.70 16.31
C ALA A 117 0.21 -19.37 17.71
N ASN A 118 -0.79 -20.12 18.20
CA ASN A 118 -1.40 -19.93 19.53
C ASN A 118 -1.21 -21.12 20.47
N ALA A 119 -0.53 -22.18 20.02
CA ALA A 119 -0.17 -23.32 20.86
C ALA A 119 1.04 -22.98 21.72
#